data_AF-Q6FR26-F1
#
_entry.id   AF-Q6FR26-F1
#
_cell.length_a   1.000
_cell.length_b   1.000
_cell.length_c   1.000
_cell.angle_alpha   90.00
_cell.angle_beta   90.00
_cell.angle_gamma   90.00
#
_symmetry.space_group_name_H-M   'P 1'
#
loop_
_entity.id
_entity.type
_entity.pdbx_description
1 polymer ?
#
loop_
_entity_poly.entity_id
_entity_poly.type
_entity_poly.pdbx_seq_one_letter_code
_entity_poly.pdbx_strand_id
1 'polypeptide(L)'
;MVSLRVGGGLTMDRVPVIDLDEVSDDVALQKVLRSILLGHDTFLLKNYANREKLDLELSQLSPIDVSQGFDSNFTGALQLEDDVVLEQYIATTDAAFKFAREAKDPMLRKVSSRLLKVLMYFSQLCLRSLDINGVTLDDSHHSTKLVRYYHPTEVEKAVLPDGSDLEFEYEASEFNTVRTPGILSVIPVARNVRVKPSTMSNDENVWITIDEPDCLLLHTGELLAKESRHMHSTSPLQINMKKNVVQLTLLPALGYKSPDANTTLAQDFLEEQILEFKKVSQVYYPREFSILQLKEKISFVKALFNVAETVVSLHQMSRASNRDPLLHDLLPQISNMMNRKVSSNDFLKIVTVWPQAYKVDYNSNGELMVNLPKKDPLAMLTNNSRKLDFVKKLEEWYENVTKSQEIPDDIPVYKIGKRRGSDGQGSISIANTNIKLANTRPIASPAKYISNPKEKFQNLERPHDSQENLLERLRERERRSAALLSQRKHNYEQFLTVKMKQVFEIMYSLRPNEPYTATYLATLTVDSLQNSNNPVGYEEATDILDRLERLLGDILIVHTVDGGLKVYRWELLDRDQFMELLDKYKKHNTTNM
;
A
#
# COMPACT_ATOMS: atom_id res chain seq x y z
N MET A 1 28.80 -32.98 38.64
CA MET A 1 27.82 -33.44 37.63
C MET A 1 26.45 -33.31 38.26
N VAL A 2 25.80 -32.19 38.02
CA VAL A 2 24.45 -31.91 38.52
C VAL A 2 23.49 -32.37 37.42
N SER A 3 22.46 -33.11 37.82
CA SER A 3 21.46 -33.69 36.93
C SER A 3 20.63 -32.59 36.26
N LEU A 4 21.10 -32.08 35.12
CA LEU A 4 20.20 -31.64 34.07
C LEU A 4 19.32 -32.86 33.73
N ARG A 5 18.03 -32.83 34.05
CA ARG A 5 17.06 -33.77 33.46
C ARG A 5 16.96 -33.48 31.96
N VAL A 6 17.95 -33.95 31.19
CA VAL A 6 17.80 -34.22 29.77
C VAL A 6 17.19 -35.63 29.68
N GLY A 7 15.88 -35.71 29.93
CA GLY A 7 15.12 -36.89 29.59
C GLY A 7 15.06 -36.99 28.07
N GLY A 8 15.64 -38.06 27.51
CA GLY A 8 15.64 -38.33 26.08
C GLY A 8 14.22 -38.38 25.52
N GLY A 9 13.92 -37.44 24.63
CA GLY A 9 12.68 -37.32 23.89
C GLY A 9 12.65 -35.96 23.19
N LEU A 10 12.92 -35.94 21.89
CA LEU A 10 12.74 -34.77 21.03
C LEU A 10 11.27 -34.34 21.07
N THR A 11 10.91 -33.30 21.85
CA THR A 11 9.73 -32.43 21.65
C THR A 11 9.72 -31.23 22.62
N MET A 12 9.81 -30.01 22.04
CA MET A 12 9.24 -28.70 22.44
C MET A 12 9.77 -27.90 23.66
N ASP A 13 10.30 -26.71 23.37
CA ASP A 13 9.95 -25.41 23.96
C ASP A 13 9.69 -25.36 25.48
N ARG A 14 10.74 -25.34 26.31
CA ARG A 14 10.56 -25.13 27.75
C ARG A 14 11.45 -24.02 28.29
N VAL A 15 10.81 -23.11 29.02
CA VAL A 15 11.46 -22.05 29.81
C VAL A 15 12.25 -22.69 30.96
N PRO A 16 13.50 -22.26 31.22
CA PRO A 16 14.30 -22.77 32.34
C PRO A 16 13.60 -22.61 33.69
N VAL A 17 13.64 -23.63 34.54
CA VAL A 17 13.08 -23.61 35.89
C VAL A 17 14.21 -23.76 36.91
N ILE A 18 14.25 -22.86 37.89
CA ILE A 18 15.15 -22.90 39.04
C ILE A 18 14.34 -23.36 40.24
N ASP A 19 14.71 -24.51 40.80
CA ASP A 19 14.14 -25.00 42.06
C ASP A 19 15.00 -24.56 43.24
N LEU A 20 14.41 -23.76 44.14
CA LEU A 20 15.10 -23.24 45.32
C LEU A 20 15.39 -24.29 46.39
N ASP A 21 14.68 -25.41 46.38
CA ASP A 21 14.94 -26.52 47.32
C ASP A 21 16.21 -27.30 46.93
N GLU A 22 16.57 -27.31 45.65
CA GLU A 22 17.76 -28.00 45.13
C GLU A 22 19.01 -27.12 45.12
N VAL A 23 18.85 -25.80 44.90
CA VAL A 23 19.97 -24.85 44.75
C VAL A 23 19.80 -23.67 45.71
N SER A 24 20.21 -23.86 46.97
CA SER A 24 20.18 -22.81 47.99
C SER A 24 21.49 -22.03 48.13
N ASP A 25 22.62 -22.56 47.67
CA ASP A 25 23.92 -21.92 47.81
C ASP A 25 24.14 -20.83 46.76
N ASP A 26 24.47 -19.61 47.20
CA ASP A 26 24.73 -18.43 46.35
C ASP A 26 25.71 -18.72 45.20
N VAL A 27 26.79 -19.47 45.46
CA VAL A 27 27.83 -19.78 44.46
C VAL A 27 27.33 -20.78 43.41
N ALA A 28 26.48 -21.74 43.82
CA ALA A 28 25.88 -22.69 42.90
C ALA A 28 24.82 -22.00 42.04
N LEU A 29 23.99 -21.16 42.66
CA LEU A 29 22.95 -20.37 42.00
C LEU A 29 23.56 -19.41 40.97
N GLN A 30 24.67 -18.74 41.29
CA GLN A 30 25.38 -17.87 40.35
C GLN A 30 25.82 -18.62 39.08
N LYS A 31 26.33 -19.86 39.20
CA LYS A 31 26.77 -20.66 38.05
C LYS A 31 25.58 -21.11 37.18
N VAL A 32 24.50 -21.55 37.82
CA VAL A 32 23.26 -21.94 37.13
C VAL A 32 22.69 -20.74 36.40
N LEU A 33 22.57 -19.60 37.07
CA LEU A 33 22.02 -18.38 36.52
C LEU A 33 22.87 -17.83 35.37
N ARG A 34 24.21 -17.90 35.46
CA ARG A 34 25.10 -17.58 34.33
C ARG A 34 24.82 -18.46 33.11
N SER A 35 24.60 -19.76 33.30
CA SER A 35 24.29 -20.67 32.18
C SER A 35 22.93 -20.37 31.54
N ILE A 36 21.94 -20.00 32.35
CA ILE A 36 20.62 -19.58 31.89
C ILE A 36 20.73 -18.28 31.11
N LEU A 37 21.35 -17.23 31.68
CA LEU A 37 21.45 -15.92 31.06
C LEU A 37 22.20 -15.90 29.71
N LEU A 38 23.10 -16.85 29.47
CA LEU A 38 23.79 -16.97 28.18
C LEU A 38 22.90 -17.56 27.07
N GLY A 39 21.90 -18.36 27.44
CA GLY A 39 21.01 -19.04 26.49
C GLY A 39 19.58 -18.51 26.48
N HIS A 40 19.12 -17.91 27.57
CA HIS A 40 17.74 -17.51 27.83
C HIS A 40 17.66 -16.17 28.56
N ASP A 41 16.55 -15.45 28.35
CA ASP A 41 16.21 -14.17 28.99
C ASP A 41 15.15 -14.30 30.08
N THR A 42 14.45 -15.43 30.10
CA THR A 42 13.33 -15.68 30.99
C THR A 42 13.55 -16.99 31.72
N PHE A 43 13.25 -17.00 33.01
CA PHE A 43 13.32 -18.21 33.82
C PHE A 43 12.23 -18.21 34.90
N LEU A 44 11.85 -19.40 35.32
CA LEU A 44 10.84 -19.66 36.33
C LEU A 44 11.51 -19.99 37.65
N LEU A 45 10.94 -19.48 38.75
CA LEU A 45 11.37 -19.75 40.10
C LEU A 45 10.33 -20.60 40.81
N LYS A 46 10.72 -21.82 41.18
CA LYS A 46 9.87 -22.79 41.88
C LYS A 46 10.20 -22.82 43.37
N ASN A 47 9.21 -23.21 44.18
CA ASN A 47 9.35 -23.42 45.63
C ASN A 47 9.80 -22.17 46.40
N TYR A 48 9.23 -21.00 46.08
CA TYR A 48 9.44 -19.80 46.86
C TYR A 48 8.77 -19.91 48.24
N ALA A 49 9.56 -19.75 49.32
CA ALA A 49 9.11 -19.96 50.70
C ALA A 49 7.85 -19.17 51.14
N ASN A 50 7.53 -18.05 50.48
CA ASN A 50 6.34 -17.25 50.79
C ASN A 50 5.25 -17.32 49.69
N ARG A 51 5.22 -18.37 48.86
CA ARG A 51 4.25 -18.51 47.75
C ARG A 51 2.80 -18.45 48.24
N GLU A 52 2.42 -19.28 49.23
CA GLU A 52 1.04 -19.32 49.75
C GLU A 52 0.56 -17.95 50.29
N LYS A 53 1.46 -17.22 50.95
CA LYS A 53 1.16 -15.87 51.46
C LYS A 53 1.05 -14.84 50.34
N LEU A 54 1.78 -15.03 49.25
CA LEU A 54 1.73 -14.17 48.07
C LEU A 54 0.41 -14.38 47.32
N ASP A 55 -0.01 -15.64 47.14
CA ASP A 55 -1.29 -15.97 46.51
C ASP A 55 -2.48 -15.46 47.32
N LEU A 56 -2.42 -15.59 48.64
CA LEU A 56 -3.44 -15.01 49.51
C LEU A 56 -3.52 -13.48 49.34
N GLU A 57 -2.39 -12.78 49.30
CA GLU A 57 -2.37 -11.33 49.13
C GLU A 57 -2.85 -10.89 47.74
N LEU A 58 -2.54 -11.65 46.70
CA LEU A 58 -3.03 -11.40 45.34
C LEU A 58 -4.55 -11.58 45.24
N SER A 59 -5.11 -12.59 45.93
CA SER A 59 -6.56 -12.83 45.96
C SER A 59 -7.34 -11.74 46.72
N GLN A 60 -6.68 -11.03 47.64
CA GLN A 60 -7.29 -10.00 48.49
C GLN A 60 -7.09 -8.57 47.96
N LEU A 61 -6.57 -8.40 46.74
CA LEU A 61 -6.36 -7.09 46.15
C LEU A 61 -7.69 -6.36 45.92
N SER A 62 -7.76 -5.11 46.36
CA SER A 62 -8.98 -4.30 46.23
C SER A 62 -9.15 -3.75 44.80
N PRO A 63 -10.37 -3.45 44.33
CA PRO A 63 -10.58 -2.84 43.02
C PRO A 63 -9.86 -1.49 42.92
N ILE A 64 -9.39 -1.14 41.72
CA ILE A 64 -8.60 0.08 41.50
C ILE A 64 -9.49 1.33 41.58
N ASP A 65 -9.02 2.34 42.31
CA ASP A 65 -9.66 3.65 42.43
C ASP A 65 -9.32 4.57 41.23
N VAL A 66 -10.21 4.60 40.23
CA VAL A 66 -10.06 5.44 39.01
C VAL A 66 -10.02 6.94 39.35
N SER A 67 -10.52 7.37 40.51
CA SER A 67 -10.53 8.78 40.92
C SER A 67 -9.13 9.36 41.20
N GLN A 68 -8.12 8.49 41.35
CA GLN A 68 -6.74 8.91 41.60
C GLN A 68 -6.10 9.65 40.41
N GLY A 69 -6.63 9.43 39.20
CA GLY A 69 -6.10 9.96 37.95
C GLY A 69 -4.67 9.48 37.64
N PHE A 70 -4.22 9.77 36.42
CA PHE A 70 -2.90 9.41 35.93
C PHE A 70 -2.08 10.67 35.66
N ASP A 71 -0.93 10.81 36.32
CA ASP A 71 -0.13 12.04 36.29
C ASP A 71 0.99 12.02 35.23
N SER A 72 1.72 13.14 35.11
CA SER A 72 2.85 13.28 34.17
C SER A 72 4.01 12.33 34.49
N ASN A 73 4.11 11.82 35.72
CA ASN A 73 5.13 10.84 36.08
C ASN A 73 4.73 9.42 35.70
N PHE A 74 3.62 9.25 34.98
CA PHE A 74 3.03 7.96 34.62
C PHE A 74 2.68 7.13 35.87
N THR A 75 2.15 7.79 36.92
CA THR A 75 1.74 7.14 38.16
C THR A 75 0.28 7.40 38.51
N GLY A 76 -0.40 6.39 39.06
CA GLY A 76 -1.81 6.41 39.41
C GLY A 76 -2.64 5.41 38.59
N ALA A 77 -3.91 5.73 38.41
CA ALA A 77 -4.88 4.85 37.75
C ALA A 77 -5.30 5.42 36.39
N LEU A 78 -5.28 4.56 35.36
CA LEU A 78 -5.67 4.88 33.99
C LEU A 78 -6.67 3.85 33.49
N GLN A 79 -7.81 4.30 32.96
CA GLN A 79 -8.74 3.44 32.24
C GLN A 79 -8.25 3.25 30.80
N LEU A 80 -7.96 2.00 30.44
CA LEU A 80 -7.60 1.57 29.10
C LEU A 80 -8.85 1.22 28.29
N GLU A 81 -8.65 0.73 27.07
CA GLU A 81 -9.74 0.18 26.24
C GLU A 81 -10.24 -1.15 26.84
N ASP A 82 -11.47 -1.57 26.53
CA ASP A 82 -12.13 -2.79 27.04
C ASP A 82 -12.29 -2.87 28.57
N ASP A 83 -12.68 -1.78 29.24
CA ASP A 83 -12.93 -1.73 30.70
C ASP A 83 -11.73 -2.17 31.60
N VAL A 84 -10.55 -2.34 31.01
CA VAL A 84 -9.31 -2.62 31.75
C VAL A 84 -8.85 -1.34 32.47
N VAL A 85 -8.54 -1.46 33.75
CA VAL A 85 -7.92 -0.39 34.54
C VAL A 85 -6.47 -0.76 34.82
N LEU A 86 -5.57 0.16 34.48
CA LEU A 86 -4.15 0.11 34.80
C LEU A 86 -3.89 0.91 36.07
N GLU A 87 -3.15 0.34 37.01
CA GLU A 87 -2.57 1.05 38.15
C GLU A 87 -1.05 0.92 38.10
N GLN A 88 -0.35 2.05 38.03
CA GLN A 88 1.11 2.10 37.96
C GLN A 88 1.70 3.00 39.05
N TYR A 89 2.76 2.52 39.70
CA TYR A 89 3.53 3.28 40.68
C TYR A 89 5.01 3.19 40.38
N ILE A 90 5.68 4.34 40.42
CA ILE A 90 7.13 4.45 40.26
C ILE A 90 7.68 5.03 41.55
N ALA A 91 8.62 4.32 42.17
CA ALA A 91 9.34 4.78 43.35
C ALA A 91 10.83 4.85 43.05
N THR A 92 11.51 5.88 43.56
CA THR A 92 12.96 6.07 43.43
C THR A 92 13.53 6.46 44.79
N THR A 93 14.74 6.00 45.07
CA THR A 93 15.49 6.43 46.25
C THR A 93 16.28 7.72 46.02
N ASP A 94 16.36 8.20 44.77
CA ASP A 94 17.10 9.43 44.43
C ASP A 94 16.31 10.70 44.81
N ALA A 95 16.88 11.49 45.72
CA ALA A 95 16.29 12.74 46.21
C ALA A 95 16.13 13.81 45.11
N ALA A 96 16.83 13.70 43.98
CA ALA A 96 16.70 14.61 42.86
C ALA A 96 15.33 14.51 42.17
N PHE A 97 14.68 13.35 42.22
CA PHE A 97 13.43 13.08 41.55
C PHE A 97 12.26 12.99 42.54
N LYS A 98 11.19 13.75 42.29
CA LYS A 98 10.01 13.79 43.17
C LYS A 98 8.95 12.79 42.72
N PHE A 99 9.05 11.56 43.20
CA PHE A 99 8.00 10.54 43.07
C PHE A 99 7.31 10.33 44.41
N ALA A 100 6.29 11.16 44.71
CA ALA A 100 5.64 11.19 46.02
C ALA A 100 4.41 10.27 46.13
N ARG A 101 4.00 9.62 45.04
CA ARG A 101 2.75 8.86 44.96
C ARG A 101 2.99 7.40 45.33
N GLU A 102 2.61 7.03 46.56
CA GLU A 102 2.64 5.64 47.03
C GLU A 102 1.34 4.89 46.67
N ALA A 103 1.43 3.56 46.60
CA ALA A 103 0.27 2.68 46.45
C ALA A 103 -0.72 2.87 47.61
N LYS A 104 -2.00 3.14 47.34
CA LYS A 104 -3.00 3.28 48.41
C LYS A 104 -3.36 1.94 49.06
N ASP A 105 -3.38 0.87 48.27
CA ASP A 105 -3.75 -0.47 48.74
C ASP A 105 -2.64 -1.07 49.65
N PRO A 106 -2.93 -1.37 50.93
CA PRO A 106 -1.96 -1.99 51.83
C PRO A 106 -1.52 -3.39 51.38
N MET A 107 -2.36 -4.15 50.67
CA MET A 107 -1.98 -5.48 50.17
C MET A 107 -1.00 -5.36 49.02
N LEU A 108 -1.21 -4.42 48.10
CA LEU A 108 -0.28 -4.13 47.01
C LEU A 108 1.11 -3.71 47.53
N ARG A 109 1.17 -2.96 48.64
CA ARG A 109 2.44 -2.62 49.32
C ARG A 109 3.16 -3.85 49.90
N LYS A 110 2.42 -4.81 50.46
CA LYS A 110 3.00 -6.05 50.98
C LYS A 110 3.56 -6.91 49.85
N VAL A 111 2.78 -7.09 48.78
CA VAL A 111 3.20 -7.79 47.56
C VAL A 111 4.45 -7.14 46.99
N SER A 112 4.46 -5.82 46.80
CA SER A 112 5.62 -5.11 46.25
C SER A 112 6.86 -5.25 47.14
N SER A 113 6.74 -5.17 48.46
CA SER A 113 7.88 -5.33 49.38
C SER A 113 8.50 -6.74 49.34
N ARG A 114 7.68 -7.78 49.13
CA ARG A 114 8.17 -9.17 49.00
C ARG A 114 8.84 -9.39 47.66
N LEU A 115 8.21 -8.94 46.58
CA LEU A 115 8.75 -9.04 45.24
C LEU A 115 10.04 -8.22 45.09
N LEU A 116 10.13 -7.07 45.75
CA LEU A 116 11.35 -6.25 45.76
C LEU A 116 12.54 -7.00 46.37
N LYS A 117 12.35 -7.70 47.50
CA LYS A 117 13.43 -8.50 48.12
C LYS A 117 13.93 -9.58 47.17
N VAL A 118 13.02 -10.28 46.49
CA VAL A 118 13.36 -11.31 45.50
C VAL A 118 14.11 -10.67 44.33
N LEU A 119 13.58 -9.59 43.76
CA LEU A 119 14.20 -8.87 42.65
C LEU A 119 15.58 -8.33 42.97
N MET A 120 15.77 -7.72 44.15
CA MET A 120 17.06 -7.17 44.57
C MET A 120 18.13 -8.27 44.63
N TYR A 121 17.79 -9.40 45.28
CA TYR A 121 18.70 -10.53 45.39
C TYR A 121 19.06 -11.12 44.01
N PHE A 122 18.05 -11.43 43.18
CA PHE A 122 18.31 -11.99 41.84
C PHE A 122 19.00 -10.99 40.90
N SER A 123 18.72 -9.69 41.00
CA SER A 123 19.39 -8.69 40.17
C SER A 123 20.86 -8.53 40.54
N GLN A 124 21.19 -8.53 41.83
CA GLN A 124 22.58 -8.55 42.29
C GLN A 124 23.31 -9.82 41.81
N LEU A 125 22.64 -10.98 41.85
CA LEU A 125 23.18 -12.22 41.31
C LEU A 125 23.38 -12.17 39.79
N CYS A 126 22.43 -11.60 39.03
CA CYS A 126 22.56 -11.42 37.58
C CYS A 126 23.79 -10.56 37.24
N LEU A 127 23.97 -9.43 37.92
CA LEU A 127 25.12 -8.55 37.71
C LEU A 127 26.45 -9.24 38.06
N ARG A 128 26.50 -9.97 39.18
CA ARG A 128 27.67 -10.78 39.57
C ARG A 128 27.94 -11.94 38.61
N SER A 129 26.90 -12.53 38.01
CA SER A 129 27.04 -13.66 37.09
C SER A 129 27.65 -13.25 35.75
N LEU A 130 27.34 -12.03 35.30
CA LEU A 130 27.82 -11.44 34.06
C LEU A 130 29.08 -10.57 34.23
N ASP A 131 29.65 -10.52 35.44
CA ASP A 131 30.85 -9.76 35.79
C ASP A 131 30.72 -8.23 35.49
N ILE A 132 29.50 -7.68 35.63
CA ILE A 132 29.20 -6.27 35.36
C ILE A 132 29.58 -5.41 36.58
N ASN A 133 30.70 -4.71 36.47
CA ASN A 133 31.18 -3.78 37.48
C ASN A 133 30.85 -2.33 37.05
N GLY A 134 29.84 -1.73 37.68
CA GLY A 134 29.46 -0.34 37.37
C GLY A 134 28.05 0.06 37.82
N VAL A 135 27.17 -0.90 38.05
CA VAL A 135 25.80 -0.67 38.52
C VAL A 135 25.72 -0.97 40.02
N THR A 136 25.49 0.05 40.85
CA THR A 136 25.24 -0.12 42.28
C THR A 136 23.74 -0.31 42.52
N LEU A 137 23.34 -1.52 42.92
CA LEU A 137 21.99 -1.83 43.37
C LEU A 137 22.00 -2.10 44.87
N ASP A 138 21.68 -1.08 45.65
CA ASP A 138 21.53 -1.17 47.09
C ASP A 138 20.13 -0.70 47.52
N ASP A 139 19.73 -0.99 48.76
CA ASP A 139 18.50 -0.50 49.34
C ASP A 139 18.40 1.05 49.32
N SER A 140 19.53 1.75 49.24
CA SER A 140 19.61 3.21 49.10
C SER A 140 19.68 3.70 47.65
N HIS A 141 19.92 2.83 46.67
CA HIS A 141 20.14 3.21 45.27
C HIS A 141 19.37 2.28 44.33
N HIS A 142 18.05 2.43 44.28
CA HIS A 142 17.20 1.69 43.35
C HIS A 142 15.96 2.51 42.96
N SER A 143 15.36 2.12 41.85
CA SER A 143 14.05 2.59 41.43
C SER A 143 13.19 1.38 41.05
N THR A 144 11.89 1.47 41.28
CA THR A 144 10.95 0.39 40.97
C THR A 144 9.80 0.91 40.14
N LYS A 145 9.35 0.10 39.17
CA LYS A 145 8.09 0.28 38.45
C LYS A 145 7.16 -0.88 38.79
N LEU A 146 6.11 -0.58 39.54
CA LEU A 146 5.02 -1.51 39.86
C LEU A 146 3.85 -1.25 38.93
N VAL A 147 3.40 -2.29 38.24
CA VAL A 147 2.29 -2.24 37.29
C VAL A 147 1.26 -3.29 37.70
N ARG A 148 -0.01 -2.91 37.71
CA ARG A 148 -1.14 -3.79 37.95
C ARG A 148 -2.19 -3.54 36.88
N TYR A 149 -2.56 -4.58 36.15
CA TYR A 149 -3.76 -4.57 35.34
C TYR A 149 -4.91 -5.14 36.17
N TYR A 150 -6.09 -4.55 36.07
CA TYR A 150 -7.31 -5.02 36.71
C TYR A 150 -8.46 -4.94 35.72
N HIS A 151 -9.22 -6.00 35.61
CA HIS A 151 -10.45 -6.04 34.84
C HIS A 151 -11.62 -6.27 35.82
N PRO A 152 -12.62 -5.36 35.85
CA PRO A 152 -13.70 -5.39 36.85
C PRO A 152 -14.66 -6.57 36.65
N THR A 153 -14.78 -7.07 35.43
CA THR A 153 -15.50 -8.30 35.11
C THR A 153 -14.50 -9.45 35.04
N GLU A 154 -14.19 -10.06 36.19
CA GLU A 154 -13.90 -11.50 36.10
C GLU A 154 -15.14 -12.10 35.46
N VAL A 155 -15.03 -12.52 34.19
CA VAL A 155 -16.12 -13.22 33.49
C VAL A 155 -16.58 -14.29 34.45
N GLU A 156 -17.78 -14.10 35.01
CA GLU A 156 -18.42 -15.08 35.86
C GLU A 156 -18.32 -16.39 35.09
N LYS A 157 -17.57 -17.35 35.64
CA LYS A 157 -17.52 -18.70 35.11
C LYS A 157 -18.98 -19.15 35.08
N ALA A 158 -19.59 -19.17 33.89
CA ALA A 158 -20.90 -19.74 33.71
C ALA A 158 -20.74 -21.24 33.92
N VAL A 159 -20.98 -21.72 35.14
CA VAL A 159 -20.94 -23.15 35.46
C VAL A 159 -22.14 -23.79 34.77
N LEU A 160 -21.89 -24.76 33.88
CA LEU A 160 -22.96 -25.55 33.30
C LEU A 160 -23.70 -26.36 34.38
N PRO A 161 -24.97 -26.74 34.17
CA PRO A 161 -25.73 -27.58 35.11
C PRO A 161 -25.06 -28.92 35.46
N ASP A 162 -24.12 -29.40 34.64
CA ASP A 162 -23.37 -30.64 34.84
C ASP A 162 -22.07 -30.46 35.65
N GLY A 163 -21.78 -29.24 36.13
CA GLY A 163 -20.60 -28.95 36.96
C GLY A 163 -19.29 -28.74 36.19
N SER A 164 -19.34 -28.67 34.85
CA SER A 164 -18.19 -28.27 34.02
C SER A 164 -18.18 -26.74 33.79
N ASP A 165 -17.02 -26.12 34.00
CA ASP A 165 -16.80 -24.70 33.70
C ASP A 165 -16.92 -24.44 32.19
N LEU A 166 -17.84 -23.56 31.78
CA LEU A 166 -17.95 -23.10 30.40
C LEU A 166 -17.01 -21.89 30.21
N GLU A 167 -15.75 -22.16 29.87
CA GLU A 167 -14.85 -21.11 29.36
C GLU A 167 -15.25 -20.80 27.92
N PHE A 168 -16.02 -19.72 27.72
CA PHE A 168 -16.25 -19.19 26.39
C PHE A 168 -14.91 -18.65 25.84
N GLU A 169 -14.21 -19.43 25.02
CA GLU A 169 -13.03 -19.04 24.22
C GLU A 169 -13.37 -18.02 23.10
N TYR A 170 -14.23 -17.03 23.36
CA TYR A 170 -14.58 -16.01 22.37
C TYR A 170 -13.63 -14.81 22.35
N GLU A 171 -12.64 -14.76 23.24
CA GLU A 171 -11.56 -13.79 23.15
C GLU A 171 -10.32 -14.50 22.62
N ALA A 172 -10.01 -14.29 21.35
CA ALA A 172 -8.62 -14.30 20.91
C ALA A 172 -7.90 -13.25 21.77
N SER A 173 -7.45 -13.67 22.95
CA SER A 173 -6.96 -12.83 24.03
C SER A 173 -5.96 -11.83 23.48
N GLU A 174 -6.30 -10.55 23.55
CA GLU A 174 -5.42 -9.48 23.12
C GLU A 174 -4.18 -9.47 24.02
N PHE A 175 -3.11 -10.08 23.51
CA PHE A 175 -1.81 -10.05 24.17
C PHE A 175 -1.08 -8.80 23.74
N ASN A 176 -0.83 -7.92 24.70
CA ASN A 176 -0.11 -6.69 24.45
C ASN A 176 1.38 -6.90 24.65
N THR A 177 2.17 -6.45 23.68
CA THR A 177 3.63 -6.59 23.70
C THR A 177 4.22 -5.53 24.61
N VAL A 178 4.83 -5.96 25.71
CA VAL A 178 5.43 -5.11 26.75
C VAL A 178 6.94 -5.30 26.73
N ARG A 179 7.67 -4.18 26.83
CA ARG A 179 9.13 -4.18 27.01
C ARG A 179 9.46 -3.85 28.45
N THR A 180 10.53 -4.46 28.95
CA THR A 180 11.01 -4.22 30.32
C THR A 180 12.29 -3.39 30.30
N PRO A 181 12.25 -2.10 30.71
CA PRO A 181 13.43 -1.21 30.67
C PRO A 181 14.52 -1.59 31.67
N GLY A 182 14.13 -2.27 32.75
CA GLY A 182 14.96 -2.45 33.92
C GLY A 182 16.06 -3.50 33.76
N ILE A 183 16.58 -3.94 34.90
CA ILE A 183 17.52 -5.07 34.95
C ILE A 183 16.76 -6.38 34.93
N LEU A 184 15.74 -6.47 35.79
CA LEU A 184 14.94 -7.65 36.00
C LEU A 184 13.51 -7.24 36.32
N SER A 185 12.56 -8.00 35.80
CA SER A 185 11.15 -7.90 36.13
C SER A 185 10.65 -9.23 36.67
N VAL A 186 9.75 -9.17 37.65
CA VAL A 186 9.10 -10.34 38.23
C VAL A 186 7.58 -10.24 38.05
N ILE A 187 6.99 -11.35 37.66
CA ILE A 187 5.54 -11.57 37.68
C ILE A 187 5.28 -12.68 38.70
N PRO A 188 4.44 -12.43 39.73
CA PRO A 188 4.31 -13.31 40.89
C PRO A 188 3.60 -14.65 40.59
N VAL A 189 2.87 -14.70 39.48
CA VAL A 189 2.19 -15.91 38.97
C VAL A 189 2.53 -16.01 37.49
N ALA A 190 3.25 -17.07 37.09
CA ALA A 190 3.67 -17.29 35.71
C ALA A 190 2.52 -17.82 34.83
N ARG A 191 1.41 -17.06 34.76
CA ARG A 191 0.23 -17.37 33.96
C ARG A 191 -0.15 -16.18 33.09
N ASN A 192 -0.73 -16.45 31.92
CA ASN A 192 -1.19 -15.44 30.96
C ASN A 192 -0.07 -14.53 30.42
N VAL A 193 1.13 -15.07 30.31
CA VAL A 193 2.30 -14.40 29.72
C VAL A 193 2.79 -15.22 28.55
N ARG A 194 3.16 -14.55 27.45
CA ARG A 194 3.86 -15.16 26.32
C ARG A 194 5.28 -14.61 26.23
N VAL A 195 6.21 -15.52 25.95
CA VAL A 195 7.64 -15.22 25.75
C VAL A 195 8.07 -15.66 24.37
N LYS A 196 9.15 -15.07 23.88
CA LYS A 196 9.82 -15.58 22.69
C LYS A 196 10.88 -16.59 23.10
N PRO A 197 10.97 -17.76 22.45
CA PRO A 197 12.10 -18.64 22.66
C PRO A 197 13.38 -17.96 22.21
N SER A 198 14.46 -18.30 22.87
CA SER A 198 15.78 -17.73 22.64
C SER A 198 16.48 -18.31 21.40
N THR A 199 15.80 -19.17 20.63
CA THR A 199 16.37 -19.80 19.44
C THR A 199 16.46 -18.79 18.29
N MET A 200 17.66 -18.71 17.68
CA MET A 200 18.01 -17.78 16.60
C MET A 200 17.38 -18.12 15.25
N SER A 201 16.56 -19.16 15.16
CA SER A 201 15.92 -19.59 13.91
C SER A 201 14.67 -18.75 13.65
N ASN A 202 14.61 -18.11 12.47
CA ASN A 202 13.46 -17.29 12.08
C ASN A 202 12.14 -18.09 12.01
N ASP A 203 12.22 -19.42 11.87
CA ASP A 203 11.06 -20.31 11.80
C ASP A 203 10.47 -20.67 13.18
N GLU A 204 11.24 -20.51 14.28
CA GLU A 204 10.78 -20.79 15.67
C GLU A 204 10.50 -19.51 16.47
N ASN A 205 10.52 -18.32 15.86
CA ASN A 205 10.20 -17.04 16.51
C ASN A 205 8.69 -16.87 16.75
N VAL A 206 8.07 -17.93 17.27
CA VAL A 206 6.66 -18.05 17.64
C VAL A 206 6.53 -17.76 19.12
N TRP A 207 5.48 -17.05 19.50
CA TRP A 207 5.19 -16.74 20.90
C TRP A 207 4.77 -18.02 21.65
N ILE A 208 5.45 -18.32 22.76
CA ILE A 208 5.15 -19.47 23.63
C ILE A 208 4.38 -18.96 24.85
N THR A 209 3.20 -19.53 25.11
CA THR A 209 2.42 -19.28 26.33
C THR A 209 3.00 -20.02 27.53
N ILE A 210 3.24 -19.29 28.62
CA ILE A 210 3.63 -19.87 29.91
C ILE A 210 2.37 -19.98 30.79
N ASP A 211 2.11 -21.18 31.29
CA ASP A 211 1.04 -21.48 32.25
C ASP A 211 1.57 -22.38 33.37
N GLU A 212 2.39 -21.80 34.24
CA GLU A 212 2.99 -22.47 35.40
C GLU A 212 2.59 -21.71 36.67
N PRO A 213 1.36 -21.92 37.19
CA PRO A 213 0.81 -21.12 38.28
C PRO A 213 1.62 -21.26 39.57
N ASP A 214 2.38 -22.34 39.77
CA ASP A 214 3.17 -22.56 40.98
C ASP A 214 4.49 -21.78 41.00
N CYS A 215 4.86 -21.14 39.89
CA CYS A 215 6.15 -20.48 39.71
C CYS A 215 6.03 -18.95 39.65
N LEU A 216 7.08 -18.26 40.11
CA LEU A 216 7.29 -16.85 39.76
C LEU A 216 8.03 -16.78 38.43
N LEU A 217 7.65 -15.84 37.56
CA LEU A 217 8.35 -15.59 36.31
C LEU A 217 9.33 -14.44 36.50
N LEU A 218 10.60 -14.66 36.18
CA LEU A 218 11.62 -13.62 36.12
C LEU A 218 12.06 -13.41 34.68
N HIS A 219 12.09 -12.16 34.25
CA HIS A 219 12.46 -11.77 32.90
C HIS A 219 13.46 -10.61 32.91
N THR A 220 14.53 -10.73 32.15
CA THR A 220 15.59 -9.71 32.07
C THR A 220 15.18 -8.52 31.22
N GLY A 221 15.59 -7.32 31.61
CA GLY A 221 15.27 -6.10 30.86
C GLY A 221 16.39 -5.59 29.95
N GLU A 222 16.05 -4.56 29.17
CA GLU A 222 16.93 -3.99 28.14
C GLU A 222 18.22 -3.40 28.74
N LEU A 223 18.16 -2.86 29.96
CA LEU A 223 19.35 -2.32 30.62
C LEU A 223 20.39 -3.40 30.91
N LEU A 224 19.97 -4.60 31.33
CA LEU A 224 20.91 -5.71 31.57
C LEU A 224 21.58 -6.15 30.27
N ALA A 225 20.83 -6.22 29.16
CA ALA A 225 21.37 -6.55 27.85
C ALA A 225 22.41 -5.51 27.38
N LYS A 226 22.11 -4.22 27.54
CA LYS A 226 23.04 -3.11 27.24
C LYS A 226 24.35 -3.21 28.05
N GLU A 227 24.25 -3.33 29.37
CA GLU A 227 25.41 -3.40 30.28
C GLU A 227 26.24 -4.69 30.10
N SER A 228 25.62 -5.78 29.66
CA SER A 228 26.32 -7.05 29.40
C SER A 228 27.20 -7.04 28.13
N ARG A 229 27.22 -5.94 27.36
CA ARG A 229 27.95 -5.82 26.08
C ARG A 229 27.62 -6.94 25.09
N HIS A 230 26.34 -7.27 24.94
CA HIS A 230 25.82 -8.32 24.04
C HIS A 230 26.18 -9.76 24.43
N MET A 231 26.70 -10.01 25.64
CA MET A 231 26.77 -11.37 26.19
C MET A 231 25.37 -11.92 26.51
N HIS A 232 24.41 -11.02 26.72
CA HIS A 232 23.02 -11.31 26.97
C HIS A 232 22.13 -10.49 26.02
N SER A 233 21.03 -11.10 25.59
CA SER A 233 19.97 -10.45 24.81
C SER A 233 18.63 -10.67 25.50
N THR A 234 17.79 -9.64 25.54
CA THR A 234 16.40 -9.73 26.02
C THR A 234 15.41 -9.66 24.86
N SER A 235 14.27 -10.32 25.01
CA SER A 235 13.15 -10.29 24.07
C SER A 235 11.92 -9.62 24.70
N PRO A 236 10.99 -9.06 23.91
CA PRO A 236 9.76 -8.49 24.46
C PRO A 236 8.83 -9.57 25.03
N LEU A 237 8.06 -9.22 26.07
CA LEU A 237 7.01 -10.06 26.65
C LEU A 237 5.65 -9.74 26.04
N GLN A 238 4.71 -10.66 26.15
CA GLN A 238 3.31 -10.44 25.83
C GLN A 238 2.44 -10.75 27.05
N ILE A 239 1.65 -9.78 27.51
CA ILE A 239 0.83 -9.92 28.71
C ILE A 239 -0.64 -9.79 28.34
N ASN A 240 -1.48 -10.67 28.90
CA ASN A 240 -2.93 -10.52 28.80
C ASN A 240 -3.43 -9.56 29.89
N MET A 241 -3.87 -8.36 29.48
CA MET A 241 -4.30 -7.31 30.42
C MET A 241 -5.64 -7.63 31.11
N LYS A 242 -6.47 -8.53 30.54
CA LYS A 242 -7.80 -8.89 31.09
C LYS A 242 -7.75 -9.86 32.28
N LYS A 243 -6.58 -10.42 32.59
CA LYS A 243 -6.41 -11.49 33.60
C LYS A 243 -5.65 -11.05 34.86
N ASN A 244 -5.83 -9.79 35.26
CA ASN A 244 -5.37 -9.23 36.54
C ASN A 244 -3.87 -9.47 36.84
N VAL A 245 -2.99 -9.09 35.91
CA VAL A 245 -1.54 -9.32 36.03
C VAL A 245 -0.87 -8.21 36.84
N VAL A 246 -0.01 -8.61 37.78
CA VAL A 246 0.87 -7.71 38.54
C VAL A 246 2.31 -7.92 38.08
N GLN A 247 3.03 -6.83 37.85
CA GLN A 247 4.42 -6.85 37.42
C GLN A 247 5.22 -5.84 38.25
N LEU A 248 6.37 -6.27 38.76
CA LEU A 248 7.34 -5.38 39.38
C LEU A 248 8.63 -5.40 38.57
N THR A 249 9.16 -4.23 38.24
CA THR A 249 10.43 -4.07 37.52
C THR A 249 11.41 -3.31 38.39
N LEU A 250 12.64 -3.83 38.51
CA LEU A 250 13.73 -3.18 39.21
C LEU A 250 14.61 -2.42 38.22
N LEU A 251 14.89 -1.16 38.57
CA LEU A 251 15.82 -0.29 37.89
C LEU A 251 16.88 0.21 38.88
N PRO A 252 18.09 0.54 38.43
CA PRO A 252 19.00 1.40 39.19
C PRO A 252 18.39 2.78 39.47
N ALA A 253 19.10 3.62 40.22
CA ALA A 253 18.72 5.01 40.39
C ALA A 253 18.54 5.69 39.01
N LEU A 254 17.46 6.46 38.83
CA LEU A 254 17.10 7.08 37.53
C LEU A 254 18.17 8.05 36.99
N GLY A 255 19.00 8.62 37.87
CA GLY A 255 20.14 9.45 37.51
C GLY A 255 21.34 8.69 36.96
N TYR A 256 21.30 7.36 36.94
CA TYR A 256 22.37 6.52 36.39
C TYR A 256 22.61 6.82 34.91
N LYS A 257 23.88 6.94 34.55
CA LYS A 257 24.35 7.07 33.16
C LYS A 257 25.09 5.80 32.80
N SER A 258 24.60 5.11 31.78
CA SER A 258 25.30 3.95 31.23
C SER A 258 26.66 4.42 30.68
N PRO A 259 27.76 3.66 30.89
CA PRO A 259 29.09 4.07 30.46
C PRO A 259 29.23 4.29 28.95
N ASP A 260 28.39 3.65 28.15
CA ASP A 260 28.44 3.71 26.67
C ASP A 260 27.40 4.68 26.06
N ALA A 261 26.42 5.15 26.83
CA ALA A 261 25.35 6.03 26.35
C ALA A 261 25.45 7.44 26.97
N ASN A 262 25.35 8.46 26.12
CA ASN A 262 25.25 9.86 26.58
C ASN A 262 23.87 10.19 27.18
N THR A 263 22.91 9.26 27.15
CA THR A 263 21.57 9.42 27.71
C THR A 263 21.52 8.94 29.17
N THR A 264 20.62 9.55 29.95
CA THR A 264 20.34 9.09 31.32
C THR A 264 19.30 7.98 31.30
N LEU A 265 19.33 7.09 32.30
CA LEU A 265 18.31 6.04 32.45
C LEU A 265 16.89 6.63 32.50
N ALA A 266 16.72 7.80 33.11
CA ALA A 266 15.45 8.53 33.12
C ALA A 266 14.94 8.88 31.71
N GLN A 267 15.82 9.21 30.76
CA GLN A 267 15.42 9.52 29.38
C GLN A 267 14.97 8.26 28.65
N ASP A 268 15.77 7.20 28.71
CA ASP A 268 15.43 5.91 28.10
C ASP A 268 14.09 5.38 28.68
N PHE A 269 13.91 5.47 30.01
CA PHE A 269 12.67 5.08 30.68
C PHE A 269 11.47 5.94 30.25
N LEU A 270 11.65 7.25 30.08
CA LEU A 270 10.60 8.15 29.62
C LEU A 270 10.21 7.85 28.17
N GLU A 271 11.18 7.60 27.28
CA GLU A 271 10.91 7.22 25.88
C GLU A 271 10.02 5.96 25.82
N GLU A 272 10.32 4.96 26.65
CA GLU A 272 9.52 3.73 26.71
C GLU A 272 8.10 3.97 27.23
N GLN A 273 7.94 4.74 28.31
CA GLN A 273 6.61 5.07 28.84
C GLN A 273 5.77 5.86 27.83
N ILE A 274 6.41 6.69 27.01
CA ILE A 274 5.73 7.42 25.94
C ILE A 274 5.24 6.49 24.82
N LEU A 275 6.02 5.47 24.47
CA LEU A 275 5.63 4.48 23.48
C LEU A 275 4.50 3.58 23.98
N GLU A 276 4.51 3.23 25.27
CA GLU A 276 3.49 2.42 25.93
C GLU A 276 2.16 3.17 26.06
N PHE A 277 2.17 4.44 26.51
CA PHE A 277 0.96 5.20 26.87
C PHE A 277 0.72 6.43 25.98
N LYS A 278 0.53 6.19 24.68
CA LYS A 278 0.37 7.26 23.65
C LYS A 278 -0.65 8.35 24.00
N LYS A 279 -1.82 7.97 24.54
CA LYS A 279 -2.91 8.93 24.90
C LYS A 279 -2.49 9.88 26.02
N VAL A 280 -1.80 9.35 27.04
CA VAL A 280 -1.31 10.16 28.17
C VAL A 280 -0.18 11.08 27.71
N SER A 281 0.73 10.55 26.91
CA SER A 281 1.88 11.30 26.41
C SER A 281 1.48 12.47 25.53
N GLN A 282 0.40 12.35 24.75
CA GLN A 282 -0.12 13.47 23.98
C GLN A 282 -0.57 14.65 24.86
N VAL A 283 -1.03 14.38 26.10
CA VAL A 283 -1.48 15.41 27.05
C VAL A 283 -0.30 16.05 27.78
N TYR A 284 0.62 15.26 28.32
CA TYR A 284 1.68 15.75 29.19
C TYR A 284 3.02 16.04 28.48
N TYR A 285 3.33 15.32 27.40
CA TYR A 285 4.60 15.39 26.66
C TYR A 285 4.39 15.41 25.13
N PRO A 286 3.65 16.40 24.59
CA PRO A 286 3.31 16.43 23.17
C PRO A 286 4.55 16.56 22.26
N ARG A 287 5.60 17.22 22.75
CA ARG A 287 6.84 17.42 21.99
C ARG A 287 7.65 16.12 21.90
N GLU A 288 7.91 15.47 23.03
CA GLU A 288 8.68 14.22 23.07
C GLU A 288 7.92 13.11 22.33
N PHE A 289 6.59 13.08 22.44
CA PHE A 289 5.74 12.17 21.70
C PHE A 289 5.84 12.36 20.18
N SER A 290 5.71 13.60 19.68
CA SER A 290 5.85 13.89 18.24
C SER A 290 7.26 13.56 17.73
N ILE A 291 8.32 13.80 18.52
CA ILE A 291 9.70 13.40 18.19
C ILE A 291 9.81 11.87 18.06
N LEU A 292 9.26 11.10 19.01
CA LEU A 292 9.32 9.64 18.98
C LEU A 292 8.49 9.05 17.83
N GLN A 293 7.30 9.60 17.56
CA GLN A 293 6.52 9.23 16.39
C GLN A 293 7.29 9.50 15.11
N LEU A 294 7.90 10.68 14.99
CA LEU A 294 8.71 11.04 13.84
C LEU A 294 9.89 10.09 13.65
N LYS A 295 10.58 9.70 14.73
CA LYS A 295 11.66 8.71 14.73
C LYS A 295 11.18 7.35 14.22
N GLU A 296 9.99 6.90 14.62
CA GLU A 296 9.37 5.68 14.10
C GLU A 296 9.09 5.80 12.58
N LYS A 297 8.51 6.91 12.14
CA LYS A 297 8.23 7.16 10.70
C LYS A 297 9.50 7.27 9.86
N ILE A 298 10.55 7.90 10.39
CA ILE A 298 11.87 8.00 9.78
C ILE A 298 12.49 6.62 9.63
N SER A 299 12.43 5.77 10.67
CA SER A 299 12.93 4.39 10.60
C SER A 299 12.18 3.58 9.53
N PHE A 300 10.86 3.79 9.41
CA PHE A 300 10.04 3.18 8.37
C PHE A 300 10.44 3.65 6.98
N VAL A 301 10.64 4.96 6.76
CA VAL A 301 11.06 5.52 5.47
C VAL A 301 12.48 5.08 5.08
N LYS A 302 13.38 4.92 6.06
CA LYS A 302 14.72 4.33 5.86
C LYS A 302 14.63 2.87 5.39
N ALA A 303 13.79 2.06 6.02
CA ALA A 303 13.53 0.69 5.60
C ALA A 303 12.87 0.63 4.21
N LEU A 304 11.90 1.51 3.97
CA LEU A 304 11.20 1.63 2.68
C LEU A 304 12.17 1.98 1.55
N PHE A 305 13.09 2.92 1.77
CA PHE A 305 14.12 3.26 0.78
C PHE A 305 15.02 2.07 0.45
N ASN A 306 15.44 1.31 1.46
CA ASN A 306 16.28 0.12 1.26
C ASN A 306 15.57 -0.95 0.41
N VAL A 307 14.30 -1.21 0.68
CA VAL A 307 13.49 -2.16 -0.09
C VAL A 307 13.19 -1.63 -1.49
N ALA A 308 12.83 -0.35 -1.61
CA ALA A 308 12.55 0.30 -2.88
C ALA A 308 13.76 0.27 -3.82
N GLU A 309 14.97 0.56 -3.33
CA GLU A 309 16.20 0.45 -4.13
C GLU A 309 16.40 -0.98 -4.63
N THR A 310 16.19 -1.99 -3.79
CA THR A 310 16.31 -3.40 -4.19
C THR A 310 15.28 -3.77 -5.27
N VAL A 311 14.01 -3.40 -5.08
CA VAL A 311 12.92 -3.72 -6.02
C VAL A 311 13.09 -2.98 -7.35
N VAL A 312 13.40 -1.68 -7.33
CA VAL A 312 13.63 -0.89 -8.54
C VAL A 312 14.86 -1.39 -9.28
N SER A 313 15.95 -1.70 -8.58
CA SER A 313 17.15 -2.28 -9.18
C SER A 313 16.87 -3.64 -9.82
N LEU A 314 16.15 -4.54 -9.12
CA LEU A 314 15.77 -5.85 -9.65
C LEU A 314 14.90 -5.70 -10.90
N HIS A 315 13.94 -4.78 -10.87
CA HIS A 315 13.07 -4.51 -12.01
C HIS A 315 13.83 -3.95 -13.22
N GLN A 316 14.78 -3.04 -13.00
CA GLN A 316 15.65 -2.51 -14.07
C GLN A 316 16.58 -3.58 -14.65
N MET A 317 17.12 -4.48 -13.83
CA MET A 317 17.95 -5.59 -14.30
C MET A 317 17.13 -6.63 -15.07
N SER A 318 15.89 -6.87 -14.67
CA SER A 318 15.02 -7.89 -15.26
C SER A 318 14.46 -7.49 -16.63
N ARG A 319 14.21 -6.19 -16.89
CA ARG A 319 13.61 -5.73 -18.15
C ARG A 319 14.64 -5.11 -19.07
N ALA A 320 14.85 -5.74 -20.23
CA ALA A 320 15.69 -5.21 -21.32
C ALA A 320 15.08 -3.96 -22.01
N SER A 321 13.81 -3.65 -21.75
CA SER A 321 13.16 -2.46 -22.29
C SER A 321 13.46 -1.26 -21.40
N ASN A 322 14.00 -0.18 -22.00
CA ASN A 322 14.28 1.10 -21.34
C ASN A 322 13.00 1.92 -21.00
N ARG A 323 11.90 1.22 -20.67
CA ARG A 323 10.64 1.83 -20.24
C ARG A 323 10.63 1.92 -18.73
N ASP A 324 10.32 3.11 -18.22
CA ASP A 324 10.26 3.39 -16.80
C ASP A 324 9.13 2.56 -16.14
N PRO A 325 9.38 1.87 -15.02
CA PRO A 325 8.34 1.11 -14.32
C PRO A 325 7.24 2.02 -13.78
N LEU A 326 6.01 1.52 -13.84
CA LEU A 326 4.85 2.12 -13.19
C LEU A 326 4.96 1.87 -11.68
N LEU A 327 4.70 2.90 -10.87
CA LEU A 327 4.79 2.79 -9.41
C LEU A 327 3.84 1.73 -8.87
N HIS A 328 2.61 1.64 -9.41
CA HIS A 328 1.62 0.66 -8.94
C HIS A 328 2.02 -0.80 -9.18
N ASP A 329 2.88 -1.08 -10.16
CA ASP A 329 3.43 -2.43 -10.38
C ASP A 329 4.48 -2.79 -9.32
N LEU A 330 5.21 -1.80 -8.81
CA LEU A 330 6.26 -1.99 -7.82
C LEU A 330 5.72 -2.07 -6.38
N LEU A 331 4.64 -1.34 -6.09
CA LEU A 331 4.06 -1.24 -4.74
C LEU A 331 3.69 -2.60 -4.11
N PRO A 332 3.11 -3.58 -4.82
CA PRO A 332 2.84 -4.91 -4.26
C PRO A 332 4.11 -5.63 -3.82
N GLN A 333 5.17 -5.59 -4.64
CA GLN A 333 6.45 -6.23 -4.32
C GLN A 333 7.13 -5.54 -3.13
N ILE A 334 7.09 -4.21 -3.08
CA ILE A 334 7.59 -3.43 -1.94
C ILE A 334 6.80 -3.75 -0.67
N SER A 335 5.47 -3.84 -0.77
CA SER A 335 4.59 -4.14 0.38
C SER A 335 4.85 -5.54 0.94
N ASN A 336 5.07 -6.53 0.06
CA ASN A 336 5.40 -7.89 0.45
C ASN A 336 6.75 -7.95 1.16
N MET A 337 7.78 -7.27 0.65
CA MET A 337 9.10 -7.23 1.30
C MET A 337 9.10 -6.46 2.63
N MET A 338 8.18 -5.50 2.80
CA MET A 338 8.02 -4.74 4.04
C MET A 338 7.08 -5.40 5.05
N ASN A 339 6.35 -6.46 4.68
CA ASN A 339 5.25 -7.06 5.45
C ASN A 339 4.21 -6.03 5.94
N ARG A 340 4.04 -4.93 5.20
CA ARG A 340 3.16 -3.79 5.53
C ARG A 340 2.63 -3.18 4.24
N LYS A 341 1.39 -2.67 4.27
CA LYS A 341 0.78 -1.98 3.13
C LYS A 341 1.53 -0.67 2.86
N VAL A 342 2.12 -0.53 1.67
CA VAL A 342 2.79 0.70 1.23
C VAL A 342 1.93 1.41 0.19
N SER A 343 1.62 2.69 0.45
CA SER A 343 0.88 3.53 -0.50
C SER A 343 1.82 4.35 -1.40
N SER A 344 1.29 4.88 -2.51
CA SER A 344 2.05 5.83 -3.36
C SER A 344 2.50 7.06 -2.57
N ASN A 345 1.72 7.51 -1.59
CA ASN A 345 2.07 8.64 -0.73
C ASN A 345 3.32 8.33 0.12
N ASP A 346 3.45 7.11 0.62
CA ASP A 346 4.62 6.70 1.39
C ASP A 346 5.88 6.67 0.53
N PHE A 347 5.76 6.25 -0.74
CA PHE A 347 6.87 6.34 -1.69
C PHE A 347 7.28 7.79 -1.95
N LEU A 348 6.32 8.70 -2.09
CA LEU A 348 6.59 10.12 -2.32
C LEU A 348 7.26 10.83 -1.14
N LYS A 349 7.13 10.30 0.10
CA LYS A 349 7.90 10.81 1.26
C LYS A 349 9.40 10.67 1.07
N ILE A 350 9.85 9.60 0.39
CA ILE A 350 11.27 9.43 0.05
C ILE A 350 11.75 10.57 -0.83
N VAL A 351 10.94 10.96 -1.82
CA VAL A 351 11.26 12.04 -2.76
C VAL A 351 11.28 13.40 -2.05
N THR A 352 10.48 13.59 -1.00
CA THR A 352 10.56 14.79 -0.14
C THR A 352 11.91 14.92 0.54
N VAL A 353 12.40 13.83 1.14
CA VAL A 353 13.70 13.82 1.85
C VAL A 353 14.86 13.96 0.86
N TRP A 354 14.79 13.25 -0.26
CA TRP A 354 15.80 13.32 -1.31
C TRP A 354 15.17 13.42 -2.70
N PRO A 355 14.98 14.65 -3.22
CA PRO A 355 14.34 14.89 -4.53
C PRO A 355 15.10 14.28 -5.70
N GLN A 356 16.42 14.06 -5.54
CA GLN A 356 17.28 13.48 -6.57
C GLN A 356 17.40 11.96 -6.45
N ALA A 357 16.74 11.32 -5.46
CA ALA A 357 16.77 9.87 -5.30
C ALA A 357 16.13 9.18 -6.51
N TYR A 358 14.94 9.61 -6.89
CA TYR A 358 14.18 9.01 -7.98
C TYR A 358 13.69 10.10 -8.94
N LYS A 359 13.70 9.78 -10.24
CA LYS A 359 13.00 10.57 -11.23
C LYS A 359 11.56 10.05 -11.29
N VAL A 360 10.63 10.85 -10.77
CA VAL A 360 9.20 10.52 -10.76
C VAL A 360 8.48 11.36 -11.81
N ASP A 361 7.97 10.72 -12.85
CA ASP A 361 7.28 11.35 -13.98
C ASP A 361 5.86 10.81 -14.11
N TYR A 362 4.97 11.56 -14.77
CA TYR A 362 3.67 11.05 -15.20
C TYR A 362 3.73 10.50 -16.62
N ASN A 363 3.16 9.31 -16.82
CA ASN A 363 2.89 8.75 -18.14
C ASN A 363 1.75 9.52 -18.84
N SER A 364 1.59 9.32 -20.15
CA SER A 364 0.48 9.87 -20.96
C SER A 364 -0.90 9.48 -20.41
N ASN A 365 -0.99 8.37 -19.67
CA ASN A 365 -2.20 7.89 -19.01
C ASN A 365 -2.44 8.52 -17.62
N GLY A 366 -1.55 9.40 -17.15
CA GLY A 366 -1.64 10.01 -15.81
C GLY A 366 -1.11 9.14 -14.68
N GLU A 367 -0.43 8.04 -14.99
CA GLU A 367 0.15 7.13 -13.99
C GLU A 367 1.58 7.55 -13.62
N LEU A 368 1.97 7.31 -12.37
CA LEU A 368 3.31 7.61 -11.87
C LEU A 368 4.32 6.57 -12.36
N MET A 369 5.38 7.03 -13.01
CA MET A 369 6.55 6.25 -13.41
C MET A 369 7.73 6.63 -12.53
N VAL A 370 8.52 5.65 -12.13
CA VAL A 370 9.69 5.82 -11.28
C VAL A 370 10.92 5.32 -12.01
N ASN A 371 11.96 6.13 -12.12
CA ASN A 371 13.25 5.68 -12.62
C ASN A 371 14.38 6.11 -11.68
N LEU A 372 15.46 5.34 -11.66
CA LEU A 372 16.72 5.83 -11.10
C LEU A 372 17.24 6.97 -11.99
N PRO A 373 17.79 8.03 -11.39
CA PRO A 373 18.42 9.10 -12.16
C PRO A 373 19.55 8.51 -13.01
N LYS A 374 19.60 8.90 -14.29
CA LYS A 374 20.72 8.57 -15.17
C LYS A 374 21.98 9.18 -14.56
N LYS A 375 22.91 8.33 -14.12
CA LYS A 375 24.09 8.77 -13.36
C LYS A 375 25.06 9.52 -14.28
N ASP A 376 25.54 10.68 -13.83
CA ASP A 376 26.83 11.19 -14.29
C ASP A 376 27.93 10.20 -13.83
N PRO A 377 28.84 9.78 -14.72
CA PRO A 377 29.89 8.81 -14.39
C PRO A 377 30.79 9.27 -13.23
N LEU A 378 30.92 10.59 -13.03
CA LEU A 378 31.66 11.19 -11.91
C LEU A 378 30.96 10.96 -10.55
N ALA A 379 29.63 11.02 -10.51
CA ALA A 379 28.85 10.77 -9.29
C ALA A 379 28.87 9.29 -8.88
N MET A 380 29.13 8.39 -9.82
CA MET A 380 29.28 6.95 -9.54
C MET A 380 30.67 6.60 -8.97
N LEU A 381 31.68 7.46 -9.19
CA LEU A 381 33.03 7.33 -8.64
C LEU A 381 33.18 8.00 -7.27
N THR A 382 32.38 9.02 -6.96
CA THR A 382 32.40 9.74 -5.67
C THR A 382 31.40 9.19 -4.65
N ASN A 383 30.37 8.45 -5.09
CA ASN A 383 29.27 7.98 -4.24
C ASN A 383 29.30 6.45 -4.06
N ASN A 384 29.96 6.00 -2.99
CA ASN A 384 30.03 4.57 -2.64
C ASN A 384 28.75 4.01 -2.01
N SER A 385 27.72 4.81 -1.70
CA SER A 385 26.44 4.26 -1.24
C SER A 385 25.30 5.29 -1.24
N ARG A 386 24.36 5.18 -2.21
CA ARG A 386 23.08 5.91 -2.20
C ARG A 386 22.31 5.74 -0.89
N LYS A 387 22.44 4.57 -0.25
CA LYS A 387 21.83 4.27 1.06
C LYS A 387 22.41 5.16 2.15
N LEU A 388 23.72 5.36 2.16
CA LEU A 388 24.39 6.20 3.16
C LEU A 388 24.05 7.68 2.96
N ASP A 389 23.99 8.15 1.72
CA ASP A 389 23.57 9.52 1.41
C ASP A 389 22.11 9.78 1.81
N PHE A 390 21.22 8.82 1.56
CA PHE A 390 19.84 8.94 2.01
C PHE A 390 19.76 9.03 3.53
N VAL A 391 20.52 8.20 4.27
CA VAL A 391 20.58 8.27 5.74
C VAL A 391 21.10 9.62 6.23
N LYS A 392 22.14 10.18 5.60
CA LYS A 392 22.64 11.51 5.93
C LYS A 392 21.59 12.61 5.71
N LYS A 393 20.95 12.60 4.54
CA LYS A 393 19.89 13.57 4.18
C LYS A 393 18.68 13.46 5.11
N LEU A 394 18.32 12.25 5.49
CA LEU A 394 17.24 11.95 6.42
C LEU A 394 17.55 12.49 7.82
N GLU A 395 18.80 12.32 8.29
CA GLU A 395 19.26 12.86 9.56
C GLU A 395 19.31 14.40 9.55
N GLU A 396 19.84 15.00 8.48
CA GLU A 396 19.82 16.46 8.27
C GLU A 396 18.38 17.01 8.31
N TRP A 397 17.45 16.32 7.65
CA TRP A 397 16.04 16.68 7.67
C TRP A 397 15.45 16.58 9.09
N TYR A 398 15.76 15.51 9.82
CA TYR A 398 15.33 15.30 11.20
C TYR A 398 15.88 16.35 12.16
N GLU A 399 17.17 16.70 12.06
CA GLU A 399 17.78 17.77 12.85
C GLU A 399 17.14 19.13 12.58
N ASN A 400 16.79 19.43 11.32
CA ASN A 400 16.16 20.69 10.98
C ASN A 400 14.73 20.79 11.52
N VAL A 401 13.99 19.68 11.50
CA VAL A 401 12.63 19.59 12.02
C VAL A 401 12.60 19.65 13.55
N THR A 402 13.53 18.98 14.23
CA THR A 402 13.62 18.99 15.70
C THR A 402 14.02 20.36 16.28
N LYS A 403 14.75 21.17 15.50
CA LYS A 403 15.08 22.56 15.82
C LYS A 403 13.90 23.52 15.59
N SER A 404 12.91 23.13 14.79
CA SER A 404 11.74 23.96 14.50
C SER A 404 10.70 23.93 15.64
N GLN A 405 9.88 24.98 15.75
CA GLN A 405 8.96 25.17 16.88
C GLN A 405 7.68 24.33 16.78
N GLU A 406 7.31 23.90 15.57
CA GLU A 406 6.20 22.97 15.31
C GLU A 406 6.75 21.72 14.64
N ILE A 407 6.65 20.58 15.33
CA ILE A 407 7.13 19.28 14.83
C ILE A 407 5.97 18.63 14.06
N PRO A 408 6.11 18.38 12.75
CA PRO A 408 5.11 17.64 12.00
C PRO A 408 5.00 16.19 12.48
N ASP A 409 3.78 15.65 12.53
CA ASP A 409 3.53 14.25 12.89
C ASP A 409 4.04 13.24 11.85
N ASP A 410 4.26 13.68 10.60
CA ASP A 410 4.72 12.84 9.49
C ASP A 410 5.55 13.63 8.47
N ILE A 411 6.33 12.92 7.66
CA ILE A 411 7.07 13.49 6.54
C ILE A 411 6.07 13.95 5.47
N PRO A 412 6.11 15.22 5.04
CA PRO A 412 5.16 15.73 4.07
C PRO A 412 5.32 15.01 2.73
N VAL A 413 4.19 14.75 2.05
CA VAL A 413 4.17 14.08 0.76
C VAL A 413 4.66 15.03 -0.33
N TYR A 414 5.58 14.56 -1.17
CA TYR A 414 6.08 15.34 -2.31
C TYR A 414 4.96 15.63 -3.31
N LYS A 415 4.63 16.91 -3.51
CA LYS A 415 3.65 17.34 -4.51
C LYS A 415 4.32 17.42 -5.88
N ILE A 416 4.06 16.43 -6.73
CA ILE A 416 4.53 16.47 -8.12
C ILE A 416 3.73 17.55 -8.86
N GLY A 417 4.44 18.51 -9.46
CA GLY A 417 3.80 19.54 -10.29
C GLY A 417 3.02 18.89 -11.42
N LYS A 418 1.70 19.11 -11.47
CA LYS A 418 0.89 18.70 -12.62
C LYS A 418 1.46 19.37 -13.87
N ARG A 419 1.58 18.61 -14.97
CA ARG A 419 1.87 19.19 -16.29
C ARG A 419 0.86 20.30 -16.52
N ARG A 420 1.33 21.55 -16.73
CA ARG A 420 0.49 22.71 -17.05
C ARG A 420 -0.49 22.33 -18.17
N GLY A 421 -1.77 22.27 -17.85
CA GLY A 421 -2.82 21.84 -18.79
C GLY A 421 -4.24 21.89 -18.24
N SER A 422 -4.43 22.03 -16.93
CA SER A 422 -5.74 22.29 -16.31
C SER A 422 -5.52 23.08 -15.03
N ASP A 423 -5.66 24.40 -15.11
CA ASP A 423 -6.08 25.31 -14.03
C ASP A 423 -5.85 26.74 -14.53
N GLY A 424 -6.92 27.34 -15.04
CA GLY A 424 -6.95 28.76 -15.33
C GLY A 424 -7.20 29.53 -14.04
N GLN A 425 -6.13 29.88 -13.31
CA GLN A 425 -5.98 31.07 -12.47
C GLN A 425 -4.72 30.91 -11.60
N GLY A 426 -3.78 31.84 -11.73
CA GLY A 426 -2.57 31.87 -10.91
C GLY A 426 -1.35 32.36 -11.69
N SER A 427 -1.24 33.68 -11.82
CA SER A 427 -0.09 34.40 -12.36
C SER A 427 1.21 34.03 -11.65
N ILE A 428 2.23 33.63 -12.39
CA ILE A 428 3.64 34.03 -12.21
C ILE A 428 4.27 34.03 -13.62
N SER A 429 4.66 35.22 -14.06
CA SER A 429 5.51 35.48 -15.22
C SER A 429 6.94 35.04 -14.90
N ILE A 430 7.63 34.37 -15.83
CA ILE A 430 9.06 34.54 -16.17
C ILE A 430 9.42 33.63 -17.36
N ALA A 431 10.10 34.26 -18.33
CA ALA A 431 10.98 33.73 -19.37
C ALA A 431 10.42 32.82 -20.48
N ASN A 432 10.01 33.51 -21.56
CA ASN A 432 10.13 33.16 -22.98
C ASN A 432 10.94 31.89 -23.31
N THR A 433 10.24 30.79 -23.56
CA THR A 433 10.68 29.79 -24.54
C THR A 433 9.67 29.81 -25.68
N ASN A 434 10.12 30.34 -26.83
CA ASN A 434 9.36 30.41 -28.07
C ASN A 434 9.07 29.00 -28.59
N ILE A 435 7.97 28.38 -28.14
CA ILE A 435 7.36 27.27 -28.85
C ILE A 435 6.50 27.88 -29.94
N LYS A 436 7.06 27.94 -31.15
CA LYS A 436 6.32 28.28 -32.37
C LYS A 436 5.11 27.35 -32.46
N LEU A 437 3.91 27.91 -32.29
CA LEU A 437 2.67 27.23 -32.67
C LEU A 437 2.80 26.84 -34.14
N ALA A 438 2.94 25.55 -34.39
CA ALA A 438 2.77 25.02 -35.73
C ALA A 438 1.32 25.26 -36.15
N ASN A 439 1.17 26.05 -37.22
CA ASN A 439 -0.05 26.35 -37.96
C ASN A 439 -1.17 25.32 -37.75
N THR A 440 -2.22 25.75 -37.04
CA THR A 440 -3.54 25.12 -37.13
C THR A 440 -3.99 25.20 -38.59
N ARG A 441 -4.00 24.06 -39.27
CA ARG A 441 -4.62 23.93 -40.60
C ARG A 441 -6.08 24.39 -40.47
N PRO A 442 -6.63 25.14 -41.44
CA PRO A 442 -8.05 25.46 -41.43
C PRO A 442 -8.84 24.15 -41.42
N ILE A 443 -9.81 24.07 -40.51
CA ILE A 443 -10.73 22.96 -40.34
C ILE A 443 -11.27 22.59 -41.73
N ALA A 444 -10.95 21.37 -42.16
CA ALA A 444 -11.51 20.78 -43.36
C ALA A 444 -13.04 20.93 -43.32
N SER A 445 -13.65 21.24 -44.47
CA SER A 445 -15.10 21.36 -44.65
C SER A 445 -15.86 20.40 -43.73
N PRO A 446 -16.90 20.86 -42.99
CA PRO A 446 -17.60 20.03 -42.04
C PRO A 446 -17.99 18.72 -42.73
N ALA A 447 -17.61 17.60 -42.12
CA ALA A 447 -17.94 16.27 -42.65
C ALA A 447 -19.42 16.27 -43.02
N LYS A 448 -19.76 15.87 -44.25
CA LYS A 448 -21.13 15.78 -44.75
C LYS A 448 -21.86 14.62 -44.06
N TYR A 449 -22.06 14.74 -42.76
CA TYR A 449 -22.88 13.84 -41.99
C TYR A 449 -24.34 14.15 -42.32
N ILE A 450 -25.06 13.18 -42.86
CA ILE A 450 -26.50 13.30 -43.08
C ILE A 450 -27.17 13.17 -41.71
N SER A 451 -27.21 14.27 -40.94
CA SER A 451 -28.08 14.38 -39.78
C SER A 451 -29.39 15.03 -40.18
N ASN A 452 -30.48 14.52 -39.62
CA ASN A 452 -31.75 15.25 -39.56
C ASN A 452 -31.83 15.92 -38.18
N PRO A 453 -31.22 17.11 -37.97
CA PRO A 453 -31.39 17.85 -36.73
C PRO A 453 -32.87 18.23 -36.56
N LYS A 454 -33.35 18.24 -35.31
CA LYS A 454 -34.75 18.52 -34.95
C LYS A 454 -35.26 19.86 -35.50
N GLU A 455 -34.38 20.79 -35.82
CA GLU A 455 -34.69 22.09 -36.45
C GLU A 455 -35.36 21.95 -37.82
N LYS A 456 -35.15 20.85 -38.56
CA LYS A 456 -35.84 20.58 -39.83
C LYS A 456 -37.24 19.97 -39.68
N PHE A 457 -37.63 19.56 -38.46
CA PHE A 457 -38.93 18.95 -38.18
C PHE A 457 -39.95 19.93 -37.56
N GLN A 458 -39.51 21.09 -37.08
CA GLN A 458 -40.44 22.18 -36.78
C GLN A 458 -40.89 22.79 -38.10
N ASN A 459 -41.97 22.27 -38.64
CA ASN A 459 -42.74 22.95 -39.67
C ASN A 459 -43.26 24.27 -39.07
N LEU A 460 -42.47 25.33 -39.20
CA LEU A 460 -42.96 26.70 -39.21
C LEU A 460 -43.78 26.85 -40.50
N GLU A 461 -44.95 26.20 -40.56
CA GLU A 461 -45.97 26.56 -41.54
C GLU A 461 -46.25 28.05 -41.31
N ARG A 462 -45.87 28.87 -42.29
CA ARG A 462 -46.05 30.31 -42.21
C ARG A 462 -47.57 30.57 -42.08
N PRO A 463 -48.01 31.46 -41.18
CA PRO A 463 -49.43 31.58 -40.82
C PRO A 463 -50.35 32.18 -41.91
N HIS A 464 -49.93 32.27 -43.17
CA HIS A 464 -50.78 32.77 -44.26
C HIS A 464 -50.48 32.11 -45.61
N ASP A 465 -51.35 31.17 -46.00
CA ASP A 465 -51.53 30.76 -47.38
C ASP A 465 -52.95 31.14 -47.83
N SER A 466 -53.04 32.08 -48.79
CA SER A 466 -54.28 32.30 -49.55
C SER A 466 -54.49 31.13 -50.53
N GLN A 467 -55.75 30.80 -50.84
CA GLN A 467 -56.08 29.68 -51.73
C GLN A 467 -55.50 29.84 -53.15
N GLU A 468 -55.37 31.08 -53.65
CA GLU A 468 -54.72 31.37 -54.95
C GLU A 468 -53.21 31.11 -54.94
N ASN A 469 -52.51 31.46 -53.85
CA ASN A 469 -51.08 31.17 -53.70
C ASN A 469 -50.80 29.66 -53.67
N LEU A 470 -51.76 28.86 -53.19
CA LEU A 470 -51.64 27.41 -53.15
C LEU A 470 -51.79 26.79 -54.55
N LEU A 471 -52.70 27.31 -55.37
CA LEU A 471 -52.83 26.91 -56.78
C LEU A 471 -51.60 27.30 -57.61
N GLU A 472 -51.03 28.49 -57.37
CA GLU A 472 -49.79 28.91 -58.02
C GLU A 472 -48.61 28.02 -57.60
N ARG A 473 -48.49 27.68 -56.31
CA ARG A 473 -47.50 26.69 -55.83
C ARG A 473 -47.72 25.30 -56.42
N LEU A 474 -48.96 24.87 -56.65
CA LEU A 474 -49.23 23.58 -57.29
C LEU A 474 -48.80 23.58 -58.77
N ARG A 475 -49.04 24.69 -59.49
CA ARG A 475 -48.53 24.88 -60.86
C ARG A 475 -47.00 24.94 -60.90
N GLU A 476 -46.38 25.63 -59.94
CA GLU A 476 -44.92 25.61 -59.79
C GLU A 476 -44.39 24.23 -59.37
N ARG A 477 -45.10 23.49 -58.52
CA ARG A 477 -44.73 22.14 -58.11
C ARG A 477 -44.78 21.20 -59.29
N GLU A 478 -45.74 21.33 -60.18
CA GLU A 478 -45.81 20.56 -61.42
C GLU A 478 -44.61 20.87 -62.33
N ARG A 479 -44.30 22.15 -62.55
CA ARG A 479 -43.07 22.56 -63.29
C ARG A 479 -41.79 22.04 -62.63
N ARG A 480 -41.67 22.15 -61.30
CA ARG A 480 -40.53 21.64 -60.54
C ARG A 480 -40.50 20.13 -60.50
N SER A 481 -41.63 19.43 -60.59
CA SER A 481 -41.67 17.97 -60.56
C SER A 481 -40.98 17.37 -61.78
N ALA A 482 -41.16 17.98 -62.96
CA ALA A 482 -40.43 17.60 -64.17
C ALA A 482 -38.92 17.81 -64.01
N ALA A 483 -38.51 18.95 -63.44
CA ALA A 483 -37.09 19.26 -63.18
C ALA A 483 -36.46 18.38 -62.06
N LEU A 484 -37.22 18.04 -61.03
CA LEU A 484 -36.78 17.14 -59.96
C LEU A 484 -36.68 15.69 -60.46
N LEU A 485 -37.56 15.29 -61.38
CA LEU A 485 -37.51 13.99 -62.02
C LEU A 485 -36.31 13.88 -62.96
N SER A 486 -35.99 14.92 -63.73
CA SER A 486 -34.76 14.96 -64.53
C SER A 486 -33.51 14.99 -63.63
N GLN A 487 -33.52 15.76 -62.54
CA GLN A 487 -32.43 15.76 -61.56
C GLN A 487 -32.25 14.39 -60.90
N ARG A 488 -33.33 13.68 -60.53
CA ARG A 488 -33.25 12.34 -59.97
C ARG A 488 -32.68 11.35 -60.99
N LYS A 489 -33.10 11.41 -62.25
CA LYS A 489 -32.53 10.61 -63.33
C LYS A 489 -31.03 10.90 -63.50
N HIS A 490 -30.63 12.16 -63.46
CA HIS A 490 -29.23 12.53 -63.54
C HIS A 490 -28.41 12.05 -62.33
N ASN A 491 -28.93 12.19 -61.11
CA ASN A 491 -28.27 11.66 -59.91
C ASN A 491 -28.12 10.14 -59.99
N TYR A 492 -29.10 9.45 -60.54
CA TYR A 492 -29.04 8.02 -60.80
C TYR A 492 -27.97 7.68 -61.84
N GLU A 493 -27.85 8.45 -62.92
CA GLU A 493 -26.76 8.30 -63.88
C GLU A 493 -25.38 8.52 -63.25
N GLN A 494 -25.23 9.56 -62.41
CA GLN A 494 -24.00 9.78 -61.66
C GLN A 494 -23.67 8.60 -60.75
N PHE A 495 -24.67 8.07 -60.03
CA PHE A 495 -24.50 6.88 -59.21
C PHE A 495 -23.99 5.68 -60.04
N LEU A 496 -24.62 5.40 -61.18
CA LEU A 496 -24.18 4.32 -62.08
C LEU A 496 -22.75 4.55 -62.60
N THR A 497 -22.34 5.77 -62.93
CA THR A 497 -20.96 6.06 -63.37
C THR A 497 -19.91 5.82 -62.28
N VAL A 498 -20.24 6.07 -61.01
CA VAL A 498 -19.35 5.75 -59.89
C VAL A 498 -19.24 4.23 -59.73
N LYS A 499 -20.35 3.52 -59.92
CA LYS A 499 -20.42 2.05 -59.84
C LYS A 499 -19.74 1.33 -60.99
N MET A 500 -19.72 1.90 -62.20
CA MET A 500 -18.98 1.36 -63.35
C MET A 500 -17.52 1.05 -63.03
N LYS A 501 -16.85 1.89 -62.23
CA LYS A 501 -15.47 1.63 -61.84
C LYS A 501 -15.33 0.34 -61.02
N GLN A 502 -16.23 0.14 -60.05
CA GLN A 502 -16.21 -1.04 -59.19
C GLN A 502 -16.56 -2.31 -59.98
N VAL A 503 -17.56 -2.22 -60.86
CA VAL A 503 -17.95 -3.34 -61.74
C VAL A 503 -16.83 -3.67 -62.75
N PHE A 504 -16.16 -2.66 -63.31
CA PHE A 504 -15.01 -2.88 -64.19
C PHE A 504 -13.84 -3.54 -63.46
N GLU A 505 -13.54 -3.17 -62.21
CA GLU A 505 -12.50 -3.85 -61.40
C GLU A 505 -12.86 -5.32 -61.15
N ILE A 506 -14.14 -5.65 -60.97
CA ILE A 506 -14.61 -7.04 -60.88
C ILE A 506 -14.42 -7.76 -62.23
N MET A 507 -14.79 -7.14 -63.35
CA MET A 507 -14.57 -7.73 -64.69
C MET A 507 -13.09 -7.92 -65.03
N TYR A 508 -12.23 -7.00 -64.60
CA TYR A 508 -10.78 -7.11 -64.77
C TYR A 508 -10.19 -8.29 -63.99
N SER A 509 -10.80 -8.65 -62.85
CA SER A 509 -10.36 -9.80 -62.05
C SER A 509 -10.74 -11.17 -62.66
N LEU A 510 -11.63 -11.18 -63.64
CA LEU A 510 -12.08 -12.39 -64.33
C LEU A 510 -11.11 -12.81 -65.44
N ARG A 511 -11.17 -14.09 -65.83
CA ARG A 511 -10.30 -14.61 -66.90
C ARG A 511 -10.66 -13.97 -68.24
N PRO A 512 -9.68 -13.43 -68.98
CA PRO A 512 -9.91 -12.91 -70.31
C PRO A 512 -10.28 -14.01 -71.31
N ASN A 513 -10.99 -13.63 -72.37
CA ASN A 513 -11.32 -14.43 -73.55
C ASN A 513 -12.30 -15.62 -73.34
N GLU A 514 -12.97 -15.67 -72.19
CA GLU A 514 -14.08 -16.60 -71.92
C GLU A 514 -15.44 -15.93 -72.20
N PRO A 515 -16.45 -16.65 -72.74
CA PRO A 515 -17.79 -16.12 -72.94
C PRO A 515 -18.57 -16.12 -71.62
N TYR A 516 -18.93 -14.95 -71.11
CA TYR A 516 -19.74 -14.82 -69.89
C TYR A 516 -21.16 -14.36 -70.22
N THR A 517 -22.17 -15.03 -69.66
CA THR A 517 -23.57 -14.61 -69.83
C THR A 517 -23.88 -13.37 -68.99
N ALA A 518 -24.80 -12.53 -69.48
CA ALA A 518 -25.28 -11.36 -68.75
C ALA A 518 -25.80 -11.72 -67.34
N THR A 519 -26.53 -12.84 -67.24
CA THR A 519 -27.09 -13.33 -65.97
C THR A 519 -25.98 -13.68 -64.97
N TYR A 520 -24.94 -14.38 -65.42
CA TYR A 520 -23.81 -14.78 -64.57
C TYR A 520 -23.01 -13.57 -64.09
N LEU A 521 -22.69 -12.64 -64.98
CA LEU A 521 -21.96 -11.41 -64.61
C LEU A 521 -22.79 -10.52 -63.68
N ALA A 522 -24.08 -10.38 -63.93
CA ALA A 522 -24.98 -9.61 -63.06
C ALA A 522 -25.09 -10.25 -61.67
N THR A 523 -25.21 -11.58 -61.56
CA THR A 523 -25.20 -12.26 -60.25
C THR A 523 -23.86 -12.11 -59.52
N LEU A 524 -22.75 -12.25 -60.24
CA LEU A 524 -21.42 -12.17 -59.64
C LEU A 524 -21.10 -10.76 -59.13
N THR A 525 -21.50 -9.74 -59.89
CA THR A 525 -21.30 -8.33 -59.51
C THR A 525 -22.17 -7.95 -58.32
N VAL A 526 -23.41 -8.44 -58.25
CA VAL A 526 -24.27 -8.27 -57.07
C VAL A 526 -23.65 -8.95 -55.86
N ASP A 527 -23.28 -10.24 -55.95
CA ASP A 527 -22.69 -10.99 -54.82
C ASP A 527 -21.41 -10.34 -54.30
N SER A 528 -20.54 -9.89 -55.21
CA SER A 528 -19.29 -9.22 -54.86
C SER A 528 -19.49 -7.85 -54.18
N LEU A 529 -20.57 -7.14 -54.51
CA LEU A 529 -20.85 -5.79 -53.99
C LEU A 529 -21.87 -5.77 -52.84
N GLN A 530 -22.61 -6.87 -52.61
CA GLN A 530 -23.68 -6.97 -51.62
C GLN A 530 -23.17 -6.77 -50.18
N ASN A 531 -21.99 -7.29 -49.87
CA ASN A 531 -21.36 -7.16 -48.55
C ASN A 531 -20.56 -5.86 -48.36
N SER A 532 -20.51 -4.99 -49.38
CA SER A 532 -19.83 -3.71 -49.30
C SER A 532 -20.74 -2.62 -48.73
N ASN A 533 -20.17 -1.52 -48.23
CA ASN A 533 -20.93 -0.36 -47.74
C ASN A 533 -21.84 0.31 -48.80
N ASN A 534 -21.78 -0.13 -50.06
CA ASN A 534 -22.56 0.40 -51.17
C ASN A 534 -23.04 -0.77 -52.06
N PRO A 535 -24.19 -1.40 -51.76
CA PRO A 535 -24.71 -2.52 -52.55
C PRO A 535 -25.20 -2.07 -53.94
N VAL A 536 -25.37 -3.03 -54.86
CA VAL A 536 -25.89 -2.81 -56.23
C VAL A 536 -26.99 -3.82 -56.52
N GLY A 537 -28.07 -3.39 -57.17
CA GLY A 537 -29.17 -4.27 -57.59
C GLY A 537 -28.87 -5.04 -58.88
N TYR A 538 -29.63 -6.12 -59.12
CA TYR A 538 -29.45 -6.95 -60.33
C TYR A 538 -29.72 -6.18 -61.64
N GLU A 539 -30.81 -5.40 -61.70
CA GLU A 539 -31.13 -4.55 -62.87
C GLU A 539 -30.09 -3.44 -63.06
N GLU A 540 -29.56 -2.89 -61.97
CA GLU A 540 -28.51 -1.87 -62.03
C GLU A 540 -27.20 -2.45 -62.56
N ALA A 541 -26.88 -3.69 -62.17
CA ALA A 541 -25.71 -4.40 -62.68
C ALA A 541 -25.82 -4.66 -64.19
N THR A 542 -27.00 -5.07 -64.69
CA THR A 542 -27.22 -5.21 -66.13
C THR A 542 -27.12 -3.89 -66.88
N ASP A 543 -27.67 -2.81 -66.31
CA ASP A 543 -27.56 -1.46 -66.89
C ASP A 543 -26.12 -0.95 -66.92
N ILE A 544 -25.33 -1.27 -65.89
CA ILE A 544 -23.90 -0.93 -65.85
C ILE A 544 -23.14 -1.70 -66.91
N LEU A 545 -23.41 -3.00 -67.09
CA LEU A 545 -22.77 -3.83 -68.12
C LEU A 545 -23.10 -3.34 -69.54
N ASP A 546 -24.35 -3.00 -69.82
CA ASP A 546 -24.77 -2.41 -71.11
C ASP A 546 -24.14 -1.03 -71.37
N ARG A 547 -23.87 -0.25 -70.32
CA ARG A 547 -23.16 1.04 -70.46
C ARG A 547 -21.66 0.85 -70.63
N LEU A 548 -21.06 -0.14 -69.96
CA LEU A 548 -19.66 -0.51 -70.16
C LEU A 548 -19.43 -0.99 -71.59
N GLU A 549 -20.38 -1.76 -72.17
CA GLU A 549 -20.37 -2.13 -73.59
C GLU A 549 -20.31 -0.90 -74.49
N ARG A 550 -21.18 0.09 -74.29
CA ARG A 550 -21.17 1.32 -75.11
C ARG A 550 -19.87 2.13 -74.98
N LEU A 551 -19.24 2.10 -73.81
CA LEU A 551 -17.99 2.83 -73.55
C LEU A 551 -16.74 2.09 -74.07
N LEU A 552 -16.78 0.76 -74.08
CA LEU A 552 -15.66 -0.12 -74.44
C LEU A 552 -15.97 -0.95 -75.70
N GLY A 553 -16.82 -0.44 -76.60
CA GLY A 553 -17.34 -1.19 -77.76
C GLY A 553 -16.27 -1.75 -78.70
N ASP A 554 -15.03 -1.26 -78.59
CA ASP A 554 -13.88 -1.75 -79.35
C ASP A 554 -13.23 -3.00 -78.72
N ILE A 555 -13.48 -3.29 -77.44
CA ILE A 555 -12.83 -4.36 -76.65
C ILE A 555 -13.85 -5.37 -76.08
N LEU A 556 -15.05 -4.90 -75.72
CA LEU A 556 -16.13 -5.71 -75.17
C LEU A 556 -17.14 -6.02 -76.27
N ILE A 557 -17.16 -7.27 -76.76
CA ILE A 557 -18.09 -7.71 -77.80
C ILE A 557 -19.29 -8.39 -77.15
N VAL A 558 -20.50 -7.97 -77.55
CA VAL A 558 -21.76 -8.58 -77.13
C VAL A 558 -22.39 -9.34 -78.28
N HIS A 559 -22.61 -10.63 -78.07
CA HIS A 559 -23.42 -11.46 -78.96
C HIS A 559 -24.81 -11.62 -78.36
N THR A 560 -25.83 -11.19 -79.10
CA THR A 560 -27.23 -11.48 -78.79
C THR A 560 -27.63 -12.77 -79.51
N VAL A 561 -28.07 -13.77 -78.74
CA VAL A 561 -28.55 -15.06 -79.25
C VAL A 561 -30.08 -15.08 -79.21
N ASP A 562 -30.70 -15.81 -80.13
CA ASP A 562 -32.17 -16.00 -80.18
C ASP A 562 -32.70 -16.47 -78.81
N GLY A 563 -33.62 -15.67 -78.24
CA GLY A 563 -34.08 -15.80 -76.86
C GLY A 563 -33.67 -14.66 -75.92
N GLY A 564 -32.91 -13.66 -76.42
CA GLY A 564 -32.57 -12.45 -75.67
C GLY A 564 -31.38 -12.59 -74.72
N LEU A 565 -30.63 -13.69 -74.81
CA LEU A 565 -29.43 -13.92 -74.02
C LEU A 565 -28.27 -13.10 -74.61
N LYS A 566 -27.73 -12.18 -73.82
CA LYS A 566 -26.50 -11.43 -74.12
C LYS A 566 -25.29 -12.17 -73.55
N VAL A 567 -24.27 -12.38 -74.37
CA VAL A 567 -22.98 -12.96 -73.97
C VAL A 567 -21.88 -11.94 -74.19
N TYR A 568 -21.13 -11.63 -73.14
CA TYR A 568 -20.01 -10.70 -73.14
C TYR A 568 -18.69 -11.46 -73.30
N ARG A 569 -17.82 -10.99 -74.20
CA ARG A 569 -16.46 -11.50 -74.38
C ARG A 569 -15.49 -10.33 -74.54
N TRP A 570 -14.35 -10.39 -73.86
CA TRP A 570 -13.27 -9.41 -73.98
C TRP A 570 -11.91 -10.09 -74.06
N GLU A 571 -10.96 -9.49 -74.79
CA GLU A 571 -9.61 -10.04 -74.97
C GLU A 571 -8.65 -9.55 -73.89
N LEU A 572 -8.40 -8.25 -73.78
CA LEU A 572 -7.54 -7.64 -72.77
C LEU A 572 -8.13 -6.28 -72.36
N LEU A 573 -8.45 -6.13 -71.07
CA LEU A 573 -8.97 -4.87 -70.52
C LEU A 573 -7.79 -4.06 -69.96
N ASP A 574 -7.55 -2.85 -70.48
CA ASP A 574 -6.57 -1.92 -69.93
C ASP A 574 -7.23 -0.97 -68.91
N ARG A 575 -6.71 -0.93 -67.68
CA ARG A 575 -7.24 -0.13 -66.58
C ARG A 575 -7.02 1.37 -66.82
N ASP A 576 -5.90 1.76 -67.40
CA ASP A 576 -5.52 3.17 -67.52
C ASP A 576 -6.32 3.83 -68.66
N GLN A 577 -6.48 3.12 -69.78
CA GLN A 577 -7.34 3.55 -70.90
C GLN A 577 -8.81 3.67 -70.48
N PHE A 578 -9.31 2.72 -69.68
CA PHE A 578 -10.67 2.80 -69.16
C PHE A 578 -10.88 3.99 -68.23
N MET A 579 -9.94 4.28 -67.33
CA MET A 579 -10.04 5.43 -66.44
C MET A 579 -10.00 6.76 -67.22
N GLU A 580 -9.19 6.88 -68.27
CA GLU A 580 -9.19 8.06 -69.14
C GLU A 580 -10.50 8.23 -69.92
N LEU A 581 -11.06 7.14 -70.48
CA LEU A 581 -12.34 7.17 -71.18
C LEU A 581 -13.50 7.49 -70.23
N LEU A 582 -13.47 6.96 -69.02
CA LEU A 582 -14.46 7.22 -67.98
C LEU A 582 -14.39 8.68 -67.49
N ASP A 583 -13.19 9.26 -67.40
CA ASP A 583 -13.03 10.68 -67.06
C ASP A 583 -13.42 11.62 -68.22
N LYS A 584 -13.18 11.24 -69.48
CA LYS A 584 -13.72 11.94 -70.66
C LYS A 584 -15.26 11.88 -70.69
N TYR A 585 -15.83 10.72 -70.39
CA TYR A 585 -17.28 10.52 -70.31
C TYR A 585 -17.93 11.34 -69.19
N LYS A 586 -17.32 11.37 -68.00
CA LYS A 586 -17.75 12.24 -66.90
C LYS A 586 -17.73 13.71 -67.31
N LYS A 587 -16.66 14.17 -67.97
CA LYS A 587 -16.53 15.56 -68.44
C LYS A 587 -17.62 15.91 -69.46
N HIS A 588 -17.89 15.03 -70.43
CA HIS A 588 -18.93 15.25 -71.44
C HIS A 588 -20.35 15.31 -70.84
N ASN A 589 -20.64 14.50 -69.81
CA ASN A 589 -21.91 14.55 -69.09
C ASN A 589 -22.05 15.77 -68.16
N THR A 590 -20.94 16.37 -67.72
CA THR A 590 -20.97 17.64 -66.97
C THR A 590 -21.07 18.88 -67.86
N THR A 591 -20.64 18.84 -69.13
CA THR A 591 -20.67 19.98 -70.06
C THR A 591 -21.95 20.07 -70.90
N ASN A 592 -22.77 19.01 -70.95
CA ASN A 592 -24.11 19.04 -71.55
C ASN A 592 -25.21 19.48 -70.55
N MET A 593 -24.81 20.12 -69.45
CA MET A 593 -25.65 20.95 -68.59
C MET A 593 -25.64 22.39 -69.09
#